data_AF-A0A409VJ43-F1
#
_entry.id   AF-A0A409VJ43-F1
#
_cell.length_a   1.000
_cell.length_b   1.000
_cell.length_c   1.000
_cell.angle_alpha   90.00
_cell.angle_beta   90.00
_cell.angle_gamma   90.00
#
_symmetry.space_group_name_H-M   'P 1'
#
loop_
_entity.id
_entity.type
_entity.pdbx_description
1 polymer ?
#
loop_
_entity_poly.entity_id
_entity_poly.type
_entity_poly.pdbx_seq_one_letter_code
_entity_poly.pdbx_strand_id
1 'polypeptide(L)'
;MPYDEDDCHPAKKPRLDQDEDENDSQSASCPSRSEYWFKTGDVVLQAENTQFRVHREILSRHSRVFTDTFGMPQSKEGEGSCSERLVDGQPLVDLDDPVHEIDYMLSILYDTLRMHDWTKPMTVIRISTLLRLGKKYEIDFFVQEALQRLCFDHPTTLAAWESVSAHGFYVRIGPVDNLAKDMVTIINLANEHSIPSILPAAYLHLCMHFTLVN
;
A
#
# COMPACT_ATOMS: atom_id res chain seq x y z
N MET A 1 2.52 74.91 -42.99
CA MET A 1 3.89 75.03 -42.46
C MET A 1 3.97 76.34 -41.69
N PRO A 2 4.54 76.42 -40.48
CA PRO A 2 5.03 75.28 -39.69
C PRO A 2 5.09 75.42 -38.12
N TYR A 3 5.49 74.29 -37.48
CA TYR A 3 6.30 74.10 -36.24
C TYR A 3 5.70 74.54 -34.87
N ASP A 4 5.88 73.89 -33.72
CA ASP A 4 6.52 72.63 -33.23
C ASP A 4 6.08 72.46 -31.74
N GLU A 5 5.69 71.26 -31.28
CA GLU A 5 6.43 70.33 -30.37
C GLU A 5 6.25 70.53 -28.85
N ASP A 6 6.42 69.40 -28.14
CA ASP A 6 6.74 69.18 -26.71
C ASP A 6 5.64 68.80 -25.68
N ASP A 7 5.40 67.48 -25.64
CA ASP A 7 5.81 66.52 -24.58
C ASP A 7 5.21 66.46 -23.14
N CYS A 8 4.67 65.26 -22.88
CA CYS A 8 4.91 64.33 -21.75
C CYS A 8 4.59 64.71 -20.28
N HIS A 9 3.55 64.08 -19.71
CA HIS A 9 3.63 63.05 -18.62
C HIS A 9 2.26 62.79 -17.96
N PRO A 10 1.79 61.53 -17.84
CA PRO A 10 0.77 61.17 -16.87
C PRO A 10 1.36 60.35 -15.71
N ALA A 11 1.12 60.78 -14.49
CA ALA A 11 1.24 59.91 -13.31
C ALA A 11 0.29 60.38 -12.20
N LYS A 12 -0.65 59.49 -11.81
CA LYS A 12 -1.01 59.14 -10.41
C LYS A 12 -2.15 58.12 -10.41
N LYS A 13 -1.87 56.92 -9.88
CA LYS A 13 -2.83 55.85 -9.53
C LYS A 13 -3.64 56.22 -8.29
N PRO A 14 -4.83 55.64 -8.09
CA PRO A 14 -5.05 54.82 -6.89
C PRO A 14 -5.71 53.45 -7.16
N ARG A 15 -5.46 52.52 -6.21
CA ARG A 15 -5.99 51.13 -6.03
C ARG A 15 -7.42 51.20 -5.42
N LEU A 16 -8.24 50.17 -5.19
CA LEU A 16 -8.35 48.70 -5.30
C LEU A 16 -9.88 48.40 -5.19
N ASP A 17 -10.33 47.21 -5.57
CA ASP A 17 -11.43 46.38 -5.02
C ASP A 17 -11.84 45.42 -6.16
N GLN A 18 -11.18 44.25 -6.30
CA GLN A 18 -11.54 42.98 -5.64
C GLN A 18 -13.05 42.73 -5.65
N ASP A 19 -13.49 41.94 -6.64
CA ASP A 19 -14.52 40.94 -6.42
C ASP A 19 -14.10 39.66 -7.15
N GLU A 20 -14.29 38.57 -6.42
CA GLU A 20 -13.76 37.23 -6.62
C GLU A 20 -14.62 36.46 -7.61
N ASP A 21 -13.98 35.79 -8.56
CA ASP A 21 -14.53 34.59 -9.21
C ASP A 21 -13.35 33.63 -9.42
N GLU A 22 -12.74 33.19 -8.31
CA GLU A 22 -11.89 31.99 -8.31
C GLU A 22 -12.80 30.77 -8.51
N ASN A 23 -13.11 30.51 -9.78
CA ASN A 23 -13.58 29.21 -10.22
C ASN A 23 -12.41 28.22 -10.09
N ASP A 24 -12.18 27.73 -8.87
CA ASP A 24 -11.26 26.64 -8.56
C ASP A 24 -11.80 25.36 -9.21
N SER A 25 -11.56 25.27 -10.51
CA SER A 25 -11.72 24.07 -11.29
C SER A 25 -10.68 23.09 -10.78
N GLN A 26 -11.06 22.31 -9.75
CA GLN A 26 -10.37 21.10 -9.36
C GLN A 26 -10.10 20.30 -10.62
N SER A 27 -8.87 20.40 -11.11
CA SER A 27 -8.41 19.57 -12.21
C SER A 27 -8.41 18.14 -11.68
N ALA A 28 -9.49 17.41 -11.99
CA ALA A 28 -9.54 15.98 -11.79
C ALA A 28 -8.40 15.39 -12.64
N SER A 29 -7.23 15.22 -12.01
CA SER A 29 -6.08 14.65 -12.69
C SER A 29 -6.49 13.25 -13.15
N CYS A 30 -6.26 12.96 -14.44
CA CYS A 30 -6.56 11.64 -14.97
C CYS A 30 -5.73 10.60 -14.18
N PRO A 31 -6.36 9.51 -13.70
CA PRO A 31 -5.63 8.46 -13.00
C PRO A 31 -4.46 7.93 -13.84
N SER A 32 -3.32 7.73 -13.19
CA SER A 32 -2.13 7.16 -13.84
C SER A 32 -2.29 5.65 -14.05
N ARG A 33 -1.66 5.10 -15.10
CA ARG A 33 -1.66 3.66 -15.36
C ARG A 33 -0.40 3.03 -14.77
N SER A 34 -0.57 1.96 -13.99
CA SER A 34 0.53 1.15 -13.45
C SER A 34 1.21 0.30 -14.54
N GLU A 35 2.37 -0.26 -14.21
CA GLU A 35 3.05 -1.31 -14.98
C GLU A 35 2.19 -2.58 -15.13
N TYR A 36 1.31 -2.87 -14.16
CA TYR A 36 0.31 -3.93 -14.23
C TYR A 36 -0.89 -3.50 -15.09
N TRP A 37 -0.64 -3.37 -16.39
CA TRP A 37 -1.65 -3.02 -17.39
C TRP A 37 -1.73 -4.07 -18.51
N PHE A 38 -2.49 -5.14 -18.25
CA PHE A 38 -2.62 -6.26 -19.18
C PHE A 38 -3.67 -6.01 -20.25
N LYS A 39 -3.32 -6.18 -21.53
CA LYS A 39 -4.24 -6.03 -22.66
C LYS A 39 -5.44 -6.99 -22.56
N THR A 40 -5.24 -8.17 -22.01
CA THR A 40 -6.26 -9.21 -21.78
C THR A 40 -6.98 -9.09 -20.44
N GLY A 41 -6.62 -8.10 -19.61
CA GLY A 41 -7.26 -7.90 -18.32
C GLY A 41 -8.74 -7.55 -18.47
N ASP A 42 -9.56 -8.18 -17.64
CA ASP A 42 -11.02 -8.15 -17.63
C ASP A 42 -11.60 -7.35 -16.44
N VAL A 43 -10.72 -6.72 -15.65
CA VAL A 43 -11.08 -5.79 -14.57
C VAL A 43 -10.02 -4.71 -14.42
N VAL A 44 -10.44 -3.51 -14.02
CA VAL A 44 -9.54 -2.42 -13.61
C VAL A 44 -9.69 -2.22 -12.11
N LEU A 45 -8.59 -2.34 -11.37
CA LEU A 45 -8.52 -1.93 -9.98
C LEU A 45 -8.06 -0.47 -9.93
N GLN A 46 -8.63 0.33 -9.05
CA GLN A 46 -8.15 1.68 -8.77
C GLN A 46 -7.75 1.79 -7.31
N ALA A 47 -6.52 2.21 -7.06
CA ALA A 47 -6.03 2.55 -5.72
C ALA A 47 -5.47 3.97 -5.78
N GLU A 48 -5.98 4.84 -4.91
CA GLU A 48 -5.69 6.29 -4.97
C GLU A 48 -5.94 6.85 -6.40
N ASN A 49 -4.92 7.46 -7.00
CA ASN A 49 -4.95 8.00 -8.36
C ASN A 49 -4.24 7.09 -9.39
N THR A 50 -4.18 5.78 -9.12
CA THR A 50 -3.51 4.80 -9.98
C THR A 50 -4.43 3.64 -10.32
N GLN A 51 -4.42 3.24 -11.58
CA GLN A 51 -5.23 2.16 -12.12
C GLN A 51 -4.38 0.99 -12.61
N PHE A 52 -4.87 -0.21 -12.34
CA PHE A 52 -4.24 -1.48 -12.66
C PHE A 52 -5.23 -2.31 -13.47
N ARG A 53 -4.87 -2.70 -14.70
CA ARG A 53 -5.73 -3.55 -15.53
C ARG A 53 -5.26 -4.98 -15.42
N VAL A 54 -6.02 -5.81 -14.71
CA VAL A 54 -5.62 -7.16 -14.28
C VAL A 54 -6.71 -8.19 -14.59
N HIS A 55 -6.54 -9.42 -14.11
CA HIS A 55 -7.42 -10.55 -14.42
C HIS A 55 -8.18 -11.00 -13.16
N ARG A 56 -9.51 -11.01 -13.24
CA ARG A 56 -10.41 -11.46 -12.16
C ARG A 56 -10.04 -12.85 -11.68
N GLU A 57 -9.83 -13.78 -12.60
CA GLU A 57 -9.47 -15.17 -12.30
C GLU A 57 -8.21 -15.29 -11.42
N ILE A 58 -7.19 -14.46 -11.65
CA ILE A 58 -5.95 -14.50 -10.86
C ILE A 58 -6.22 -13.97 -9.45
N LEU A 59 -6.96 -12.87 -9.33
CA LEU A 59 -7.34 -12.33 -8.02
C LEU A 59 -8.22 -13.32 -7.25
N SER A 60 -9.30 -13.82 -7.86
CA SER A 60 -10.23 -14.79 -7.27
C SER A 60 -9.53 -16.08 -6.83
N ARG A 61 -8.55 -16.57 -7.60
CA ARG A 61 -7.78 -17.77 -7.24
C ARG A 61 -7.08 -17.65 -5.89
N HIS A 62 -6.65 -16.44 -5.54
CA HIS A 62 -5.86 -16.18 -4.34
C HIS A 62 -6.65 -15.48 -3.22
N SER A 63 -7.78 -14.87 -3.53
CA SER A 63 -8.58 -14.07 -2.62
C SER A 63 -10.05 -14.47 -2.67
N ARG A 64 -10.59 -14.83 -1.50
CA ARG A 64 -12.03 -15.11 -1.35
C ARG A 64 -12.87 -13.85 -1.52
N VAL A 65 -12.40 -12.73 -0.99
CA VAL A 65 -13.09 -11.43 -1.13
C VAL A 65 -13.24 -11.04 -2.60
N PHE A 66 -12.20 -11.19 -3.42
CA PHE A 66 -12.31 -10.95 -4.86
C PHE A 66 -13.20 -11.97 -5.56
N THR A 67 -13.18 -13.24 -5.14
CA THR A 67 -14.10 -14.26 -5.65
C THR A 67 -15.56 -13.85 -5.45
N ASP A 68 -15.91 -13.40 -4.24
CA ASP A 68 -17.28 -12.98 -3.91
C ASP A 68 -17.63 -11.67 -4.64
N THR A 69 -16.70 -10.72 -4.68
CA THR A 69 -16.89 -9.41 -5.35
C THR A 69 -17.18 -9.59 -6.84
N PHE A 70 -16.54 -10.54 -7.52
CA PHE A 70 -16.76 -10.80 -8.94
C PHE A 70 -17.86 -11.84 -9.21
N GLY A 71 -18.18 -12.69 -8.23
CA GLY A 71 -19.19 -13.74 -8.34
C GLY A 71 -20.61 -13.27 -8.04
N MET A 72 -20.78 -12.18 -7.29
CA MET A 72 -22.10 -11.59 -7.06
C MET A 72 -22.64 -11.00 -8.37
N PRO A 73 -23.85 -11.40 -8.81
CA PRO A 73 -24.49 -10.76 -9.95
C PRO A 73 -24.76 -9.31 -9.55
N GLN A 74 -23.98 -8.38 -10.11
CA GLN A 74 -24.31 -6.96 -10.04
C GLN A 74 -25.70 -6.83 -10.66
N SER A 75 -26.70 -6.55 -9.82
CA SER A 75 -28.11 -6.57 -10.21
C SER A 75 -28.30 -5.56 -11.32
N LYS A 76 -28.37 -6.08 -12.56
CA LYS A 76 -28.82 -5.33 -13.72
C LYS A 76 -30.29 -5.01 -13.49
N GLU A 77 -30.63 -3.75 -13.68
CA GLU A 77 -31.99 -3.22 -13.78
C GLU A 77 -32.69 -2.94 -12.44
N GLY A 78 -32.66 -1.67 -12.03
CA GLY A 78 -33.45 -1.16 -10.90
C GLY A 78 -32.87 0.13 -10.36
N GLU A 79 -33.30 1.24 -10.94
CA GLU A 79 -33.19 2.63 -10.46
C GLU A 79 -32.65 2.78 -9.02
N GLY A 80 -31.38 3.16 -8.89
CA GLY A 80 -30.86 3.80 -7.67
C GLY A 80 -29.84 3.06 -6.79
N SER A 81 -28.81 2.41 -7.35
CA SER A 81 -27.49 2.33 -6.68
C SER A 81 -26.38 1.83 -7.61
N CYS A 82 -25.23 2.53 -7.61
CA CYS A 82 -23.97 2.22 -8.31
C CYS A 82 -24.05 2.01 -9.83
N SER A 83 -23.87 3.09 -10.61
CA SER A 83 -23.34 2.96 -11.98
C SER A 83 -22.08 2.10 -11.95
N GLU A 84 -22.06 0.99 -12.70
CA GLU A 84 -20.83 0.25 -12.98
C GLU A 84 -19.85 1.24 -13.63
N ARG A 85 -18.88 1.73 -12.85
CA ARG A 85 -17.82 2.59 -13.40
C ARG A 85 -16.99 1.73 -14.34
N LEU A 86 -16.85 2.16 -15.58
CA LEU A 86 -16.10 1.44 -16.60
C LEU A 86 -14.86 2.23 -17.01
N VAL A 87 -13.74 1.54 -17.20
CA VAL A 87 -12.49 2.07 -17.75
C VAL A 87 -12.05 1.17 -18.89
N ASP A 88 -11.86 1.74 -20.09
CA ASP A 88 -11.57 0.98 -21.32
C ASP A 88 -12.57 -0.18 -21.57
N GLY A 89 -13.84 0.04 -21.21
CA GLY A 89 -14.92 -0.95 -21.31
C GLY A 89 -14.84 -2.10 -20.30
N GLN A 90 -13.92 -2.02 -19.33
CA GLN A 90 -13.78 -2.99 -18.24
C GLN A 90 -14.34 -2.43 -16.93
N PRO A 91 -14.91 -3.29 -16.07
CA PRO A 91 -15.43 -2.90 -14.77
C PRO A 91 -14.31 -2.38 -13.86
N LEU A 92 -14.58 -1.24 -13.21
CA LEU A 92 -13.70 -0.60 -12.24
C LEU A 92 -14.06 -1.06 -10.83
N VAL A 93 -13.05 -1.42 -10.05
CA VAL A 93 -13.17 -1.68 -8.60
C VAL A 93 -12.25 -0.72 -7.87
N ASP A 94 -12.84 0.17 -7.08
CA ASP A 94 -12.10 1.09 -6.21
C ASP A 94 -11.61 0.34 -4.96
N LEU A 95 -10.33 0.49 -4.63
CA LEU A 95 -9.66 -0.08 -3.45
C LEU A 95 -9.19 1.05 -2.54
N ASP A 96 -9.48 0.93 -1.25
CA ASP A 96 -9.07 1.92 -0.24
C ASP A 96 -7.61 1.77 0.21
N ASP A 97 -6.86 0.82 -0.35
CA ASP A 97 -5.49 0.54 0.08
C ASP A 97 -4.48 1.44 -0.63
N PRO A 98 -3.32 1.67 0.00
CA PRO A 98 -2.27 2.46 -0.60
C PRO A 98 -1.75 1.85 -1.92
N VAL A 99 -1.45 2.72 -2.89
CA VAL A 99 -1.02 2.29 -4.23
C VAL A 99 0.18 1.32 -4.20
N HIS A 100 1.15 1.59 -3.32
CA HIS A 100 2.37 0.79 -3.20
C HIS A 100 2.12 -0.60 -2.61
N GLU A 101 1.07 -0.77 -1.81
CA GLU A 101 0.70 -2.07 -1.26
C GLU A 101 -0.02 -2.93 -2.29
N ILE A 102 -0.91 -2.32 -3.07
CA ILE A 102 -1.57 -3.00 -4.19
C ILE A 102 -0.55 -3.41 -5.25
N ASP A 103 0.40 -2.53 -5.58
CA ASP A 103 1.51 -2.85 -6.48
C ASP A 103 2.34 -4.04 -5.96
N TYR A 104 2.69 -4.03 -4.66
CA TYR A 104 3.39 -5.14 -4.02
C TYR A 104 2.58 -6.45 -4.05
N MET A 105 1.28 -6.41 -3.76
CA MET A 105 0.40 -7.58 -3.88
C MET A 105 0.39 -8.13 -5.31
N LEU A 106 0.21 -7.26 -6.31
CA LEU A 106 0.17 -7.67 -7.71
C LEU A 106 1.51 -8.26 -8.16
N SER A 107 2.63 -7.70 -7.69
CA SER A 107 3.96 -8.28 -7.96
C SER A 107 4.11 -9.71 -7.45
N ILE A 108 3.49 -10.02 -6.30
CA ILE A 108 3.48 -11.39 -5.78
C ILE A 108 2.59 -12.29 -6.63
N LEU A 109 1.39 -11.83 -7.00
CA LEU A 109 0.40 -12.65 -7.70
C LEU A 109 0.76 -12.92 -9.17
N TYR A 110 1.43 -11.97 -9.82
CA TYR A 110 1.79 -12.07 -11.24
C TYR A 110 3.25 -12.47 -11.48
N ASP A 111 4.17 -12.02 -10.63
CA ASP A 111 5.61 -12.16 -10.87
C ASP A 111 6.32 -13.04 -9.84
N THR A 112 5.60 -13.93 -9.14
CA THR A 112 6.10 -14.71 -8.00
C THR A 112 7.48 -15.34 -8.23
N LEU A 113 7.71 -15.92 -9.42
CA LEU A 113 8.97 -16.61 -9.75
C LEU A 113 10.12 -15.66 -10.16
N ARG A 114 9.80 -14.42 -10.54
CA ARG A 114 10.77 -13.43 -11.03
C ARG A 114 11.17 -12.42 -9.97
N MET A 115 10.25 -12.04 -9.09
CA MET A 115 10.41 -10.90 -8.19
C MET A 115 10.55 -11.30 -6.72
N HIS A 116 10.05 -12.46 -6.32
CA HIS A 116 10.04 -12.87 -4.91
C HIS A 116 10.84 -14.14 -4.67
N ASP A 117 12.08 -13.94 -4.24
CA ASP A 117 12.86 -15.00 -3.61
C ASP A 117 12.44 -15.13 -2.14
N TRP A 118 11.53 -16.05 -1.86
CA TRP A 118 11.00 -16.33 -0.52
C TRP A 118 12.07 -16.85 0.46
N THR A 119 13.25 -17.23 -0.03
CA THR A 119 14.38 -17.61 0.82
C THR A 119 15.10 -16.40 1.41
N LYS A 120 14.93 -15.21 0.82
CA LYS A 120 15.58 -13.99 1.29
C LYS A 120 14.84 -13.35 2.46
N PRO A 121 15.56 -12.57 3.30
CA PRO A 121 14.94 -11.73 4.31
C PRO A 121 13.92 -10.77 3.70
N MET A 122 12.86 -10.49 4.46
CA MET A 122 11.80 -9.57 4.07
C MET A 122 11.68 -8.44 5.09
N THR A 123 11.50 -7.20 4.63
CA THR A 123 11.37 -6.05 5.52
C THR A 123 10.10 -6.11 6.35
N VAL A 124 10.11 -5.50 7.52
CA VAL A 124 8.93 -5.40 8.39
C VAL A 124 7.75 -4.73 7.68
N ILE A 125 8.01 -3.74 6.83
CA ILE A 125 6.98 -3.07 6.01
C ILE A 125 6.28 -4.09 5.11
N ARG A 126 7.02 -4.92 4.37
CA ARG A 126 6.45 -5.95 3.49
C ARG A 126 5.66 -7.00 4.28
N ILE A 127 6.18 -7.44 5.43
CA ILE A 127 5.48 -8.37 6.33
C ILE A 127 4.15 -7.76 6.81
N SER A 128 4.15 -6.48 7.19
CA SER A 128 2.94 -5.74 7.56
C SER A 128 1.93 -5.68 6.41
N THR A 129 2.39 -5.36 5.20
CA THR A 129 1.55 -5.35 4.00
C THR A 129 0.93 -6.72 3.73
N LEU A 130 1.70 -7.81 3.84
CA LEU A 130 1.17 -9.17 3.69
C LEU A 130 0.08 -9.48 4.72
N LEU A 131 0.28 -9.12 5.99
CA LEU A 131 -0.72 -9.37 7.03
C LEU A 131 -1.99 -8.57 6.81
N ARG A 132 -1.86 -7.28 6.51
CA ARG A 132 -3.00 -6.38 6.30
C ARG A 132 -3.82 -6.78 5.08
N LEU A 133 -3.18 -6.87 3.91
CA LEU A 133 -3.88 -7.26 2.68
C LEU A 133 -4.35 -8.72 2.74
N GLY A 134 -3.54 -9.61 3.32
CA GLY A 134 -3.89 -11.01 3.50
C GLY A 134 -5.14 -11.20 4.34
N LYS A 135 -5.33 -10.40 5.40
CA LYS A 135 -6.57 -10.41 6.18
C LYS A 135 -7.71 -9.71 5.47
N LYS A 136 -7.49 -8.52 4.90
CA LYS A 136 -8.53 -7.72 4.25
C LYS A 136 -9.13 -8.42 3.03
N TYR A 137 -8.30 -9.09 2.24
CA TYR A 137 -8.69 -9.78 1.01
C TYR A 137 -8.75 -11.30 1.16
N GLU A 138 -8.58 -11.83 2.37
CA GLU A 138 -8.57 -13.28 2.65
C GLU A 138 -7.60 -14.06 1.74
N ILE A 139 -6.35 -13.60 1.68
CA ILE A 139 -5.24 -14.25 0.97
C ILE A 139 -4.42 -15.05 1.98
N ASP A 140 -4.80 -16.31 2.18
CA ASP A 140 -4.24 -17.19 3.23
C ASP A 140 -2.71 -17.29 3.19
N PHE A 141 -2.14 -17.44 1.99
CA PHE A 141 -0.69 -17.56 1.82
C PHE A 141 0.07 -16.32 2.34
N PHE A 142 -0.48 -15.11 2.19
CA PHE A 142 0.17 -13.89 2.69
C PHE A 142 0.25 -13.90 4.21
N VAL A 143 -0.86 -14.26 4.86
CA VAL A 143 -0.93 -14.33 6.32
C VAL A 143 0.02 -15.41 6.83
N GLN A 144 -0.03 -16.62 6.26
CA GLN A 144 0.81 -17.74 6.67
C GLN A 144 2.30 -17.38 6.55
N GLU A 145 2.70 -16.80 5.43
CA GLU A 145 4.08 -16.47 5.14
C GLU A 145 4.62 -15.36 6.05
N ALA A 146 3.81 -14.35 6.36
CA ALA A 146 4.17 -13.32 7.33
C ALA A 146 4.30 -13.88 8.75
N LEU A 147 3.35 -14.72 9.18
CA LEU A 147 3.40 -15.40 10.48
C LEU A 147 4.63 -16.29 10.61
N GLN A 148 4.96 -17.03 9.55
CA GLN A 148 6.13 -17.92 9.54
C GLN A 148 7.43 -17.12 9.75
N ARG A 149 7.58 -15.96 9.11
CA ARG A 149 8.75 -15.09 9.32
C ARG A 149 8.79 -14.52 10.74
N LEU A 150 7.66 -14.00 11.23
CA LEU A 150 7.56 -13.42 12.57
C LEU A 150 7.91 -14.44 13.65
N CYS A 151 7.31 -15.63 13.61
CA CYS A 151 7.54 -16.68 14.60
C CYS A 151 8.95 -17.29 14.53
N PHE A 152 9.56 -17.33 13.33
CA PHE A 152 10.92 -17.84 13.18
C PHE A 152 11.95 -16.93 13.85
N ASP A 153 11.86 -15.62 13.60
CA ASP A 153 12.81 -14.65 14.18
C ASP A 153 12.44 -14.26 15.63
N HIS A 154 11.25 -14.62 16.12
CA HIS A 154 10.77 -14.35 17.48
C HIS A 154 10.24 -15.64 18.16
N PRO A 155 11.14 -16.57 18.53
CA PRO A 155 10.76 -17.85 19.08
C PRO A 155 10.18 -17.75 20.50
N THR A 156 9.40 -18.76 20.89
CA THR A 156 8.68 -18.78 22.17
C THR A 156 9.47 -19.37 23.34
N THR A 157 10.69 -19.86 23.12
CA THR A 157 11.53 -20.49 24.15
C THR A 157 12.93 -19.89 24.15
N LEU A 158 13.56 -19.82 25.33
CA LEU A 158 14.91 -19.29 25.47
C LEU A 158 15.95 -20.10 24.69
N ALA A 159 15.84 -21.43 24.67
CA ALA A 159 16.75 -22.29 23.92
C ALA A 159 16.69 -22.02 22.40
N ALA A 160 15.48 -21.81 21.86
CA ALA A 160 15.32 -21.46 20.44
C ALA A 160 15.83 -20.06 20.15
N TRP A 161 15.60 -19.11 21.06
CA TRP A 161 16.17 -17.76 20.97
C TRP A 161 17.69 -17.77 20.91
N GLU A 162 18.34 -18.49 21.83
CA GLU A 162 19.79 -18.62 21.88
C GLU A 162 20.33 -19.21 20.56
N SER A 163 19.66 -20.23 20.02
CA SER A 163 20.00 -20.81 18.71
C SER A 163 19.86 -19.82 17.55
N VAL A 164 18.82 -18.99 17.54
CA VAL A 164 18.61 -17.97 16.48
C VAL A 164 19.65 -16.85 16.62
N SER A 165 19.87 -16.33 17.83
CA SER A 165 20.79 -15.23 18.11
C SER A 165 22.25 -15.57 17.76
N ALA A 166 22.64 -16.84 17.86
CA ALA A 166 23.97 -17.32 17.48
C ALA A 166 24.28 -17.19 15.97
N HIS A 167 23.25 -17.08 15.12
CA HIS A 167 23.41 -16.94 13.66
C HIS A 167 23.46 -15.47 13.20
N GLY A 168 23.53 -14.53 14.14
CA GLY A 168 23.26 -13.12 13.87
C GLY A 168 21.75 -12.92 13.84
N PHE A 169 21.26 -11.94 14.60
CA PHE A 169 19.87 -11.51 14.51
C PHE A 169 19.49 -11.26 13.03
N TYR A 170 18.24 -11.54 12.62
CA TYR A 170 17.66 -11.26 11.28
C TYR A 170 17.92 -12.29 10.18
N VAL A 171 17.49 -13.54 10.40
CA VAL A 171 17.56 -14.58 9.36
C VAL A 171 16.44 -14.41 8.32
N ARG A 172 15.23 -14.03 8.75
CA ARG A 172 14.07 -13.93 7.85
C ARG A 172 13.46 -12.55 7.74
N ILE A 173 13.71 -11.65 8.69
CA ILE A 173 13.22 -10.28 8.71
C ILE A 173 14.38 -9.33 8.49
N GLY A 174 14.41 -8.64 7.35
CA GLY A 174 15.44 -7.68 7.04
C GLY A 174 15.38 -7.12 5.61
N PRO A 175 16.23 -6.15 5.25
CA PRO A 175 17.14 -5.42 6.15
C PRO A 175 16.39 -4.61 7.22
N VAL A 176 17.09 -4.32 8.32
CA VAL A 176 16.59 -3.53 9.45
C VAL A 176 17.25 -2.17 9.40
N ASP A 177 16.50 -1.14 9.00
CA ASP A 177 17.03 0.22 8.90
C ASP A 177 17.05 0.91 10.27
N ASN A 178 16.03 0.67 11.09
CA ASN A 178 15.92 1.21 12.44
C ASN A 178 15.30 0.14 13.35
N LEU A 179 16.16 -0.55 14.08
CA LEU A 179 15.74 -1.68 14.89
C LEU A 179 14.66 -1.35 15.91
N ALA A 180 14.76 -0.19 16.57
CA ALA A 180 13.75 0.22 17.55
C ALA A 180 12.37 0.39 16.91
N LYS A 181 12.32 1.08 15.77
CA LYS A 181 11.08 1.31 15.03
C LYS A 181 10.49 -0.01 14.52
N ASP A 182 11.34 -0.90 14.02
CA ASP A 182 10.94 -2.20 13.49
C ASP A 182 10.41 -3.11 14.60
N MET A 183 11.07 -3.16 15.76
CA MET A 183 10.59 -3.93 16.91
C MET A 183 9.25 -3.40 17.44
N VAL A 184 9.08 -2.07 17.55
CA VAL A 184 7.79 -1.48 17.93
C VAL A 184 6.71 -1.87 16.92
N THR A 185 7.03 -1.84 15.62
CA THR A 185 6.10 -2.26 14.57
C THR A 185 5.73 -3.74 14.72
N ILE A 186 6.69 -4.62 14.98
CA ILE A 186 6.46 -6.06 15.20
C ILE A 186 5.60 -6.30 16.44
N ILE A 187 5.86 -5.60 17.55
CA ILE A 187 5.04 -5.69 18.76
C ILE A 187 3.60 -5.25 18.48
N ASN A 188 3.41 -4.16 17.72
CA ASN A 188 2.08 -3.70 17.34
C ASN A 188 1.36 -4.72 16.45
N LEU A 189 2.05 -5.28 15.44
CA LEU A 189 1.49 -6.34 14.58
C LEU A 189 1.12 -7.59 15.38
N ALA A 190 1.95 -7.98 16.35
CA ALA A 190 1.67 -9.11 17.22
C ALA A 190 0.37 -8.91 18.01
N ASN A 191 0.15 -7.70 18.54
CA ASN A 191 -1.08 -7.36 19.25
C ASN A 191 -2.29 -7.27 18.30
N GLU A 192 -2.16 -6.51 17.20
CA GLU A 192 -3.22 -6.30 16.20
C GLU A 192 -3.72 -7.62 15.61
N HIS A 193 -2.80 -8.57 15.41
CA HIS A 193 -3.12 -9.85 14.79
C HIS A 193 -3.25 -11.01 15.76
N SER A 194 -3.27 -10.74 17.07
CA SER A 194 -3.46 -11.75 18.13
C SER A 194 -2.42 -12.89 18.05
N ILE A 195 -1.14 -12.52 17.94
CA ILE A 195 0.03 -13.41 17.93
C ILE A 195 0.83 -13.18 19.23
N PRO A 196 0.27 -13.43 20.42
CA PRO A 196 0.95 -13.10 21.67
C PRO A 196 2.21 -13.92 21.91
N SER A 197 2.36 -15.06 21.23
CA SER A 197 3.50 -15.97 21.34
C SER A 197 4.84 -15.30 21.05
N ILE A 198 4.88 -14.34 20.12
CA ILE A 198 6.13 -13.68 19.72
C ILE A 198 6.51 -12.50 20.62
N LEU A 199 5.59 -12.02 21.46
CA LEU A 199 5.80 -10.82 22.28
C LEU A 199 6.99 -10.93 23.24
N PRO A 200 7.20 -12.03 23.99
CA PRO A 200 8.33 -12.12 24.91
C PRO A 200 9.69 -11.92 24.23
N ALA A 201 9.87 -12.57 23.06
CA ALA A 201 11.07 -12.44 22.25
C ALA A 201 11.21 -11.03 21.65
N ALA A 202 10.13 -10.44 21.15
CA ALA A 202 10.16 -9.08 20.60
C ALA A 202 10.51 -8.02 21.66
N TYR A 203 9.95 -8.12 22.87
CA TYR A 203 10.31 -7.25 23.99
C TYR A 203 11.76 -7.45 24.43
N LEU A 204 12.25 -8.70 24.45
CA LEU A 204 13.64 -8.97 24.78
C LEU A 204 14.61 -8.33 23.77
N HIS A 205 14.33 -8.43 22.45
CA HIS A 205 15.11 -7.74 21.42
C HIS A 205 15.14 -6.22 21.66
N LEU A 206 13.97 -5.64 21.94
CA LEU A 206 13.85 -4.21 22.21
C LEU A 206 14.70 -3.81 23.43
N CYS A 207 14.60 -4.54 24.55
CA CYS A 207 15.37 -4.27 25.76
C CYS A 207 16.88 -4.46 25.57
N MET A 208 17.32 -5.43 24.77
CA MET A 208 18.75 -5.65 24.50
C MET A 208 19.38 -4.51 23.69
N HIS A 209 18.60 -3.79 22.89
CA HIS A 209 19.09 -2.68 22.07
C HIS A 209 19.03 -1.32 22.78
N PHE A 210 18.18 -1.17 23.78
CA PHE A 210 18.09 0.05 24.58
C PHE A 210 18.80 -0.09 25.92
N THR A 211 19.98 0.52 26.05
CA THR A 211 20.57 0.80 27.36
C THR A 211 20.00 2.10 27.92
N LEU A 212 19.53 2.09 29.16
CA LEU A 212 19.21 3.32 29.88
C LEU A 212 20.49 4.17 29.98
N VAL A 213 20.46 5.36 29.40
CA VAL A 213 21.54 6.35 29.55
C VAL A 213 21.33 7.05 30.89
N ASN A 214 22.36 7.06 31.75
CA ASN A 214 22.37 7.80 33.02
C ASN A 214 22.38 9.31 32.79
#